data_AF-A0A2K6V795-F1
#
_entry.id   AF-A0A2K6V795-F1
#
_cell.length_a   1.000
_cell.length_b   1.000
_cell.length_c   1.000
_cell.angle_alpha   90.00
_cell.angle_beta   90.00
_cell.angle_gamma   90.00
#
_symmetry.space_group_name_H-M   'P 1'
#
loop_
_entity.id
_entity.type
_entity.pdbx_description
1 polymer ?
#
loop_
_entity_poly.entity_id
_entity_poly.type
_entity_poly.pdbx_seq_one_letter_code
_entity_poly.pdbx_strand_id
1 'polypeptide(L)'
;MEDNSALYESTSAHIIEETEYVKKIRTTLEKIRTQMFKDEVRHNSTKHSLDTKCCGNLQQSSHSEMDPSCCSLDLLMKKIKGKDLQLLEMNKENEVLKIKLEASREAGAAALRDVARRLFENYQTKSEEVRKKHEDSKHLLQVNKVEKEQKLKQHVENLNQVAEKLEEKHSQITELESLVQRMEKEKRTLLEKKLSLENKLLQLKSSATHGKRCQDLQMEISILQEQISHLQFVIHSQHQNLRSVIEEMEGLKNNLKEQDKRIENLKEKVNILEAQNKELKTQVALSSETPRAKVSKAVSTR
;
A
#
# COMPACT_ATOMS: atom_id res chain seq x y z
N MET A 1 4.20 -14.64 -0.82
CA MET A 1 2.79 -14.41 -0.45
C MET A 1 2.36 -15.54 0.48
N GLU A 2 2.98 -15.66 1.66
CA GLU A 2 2.77 -16.87 2.50
C GLU A 2 2.99 -16.67 4.01
N ASP A 3 3.05 -15.43 4.51
CA ASP A 3 3.30 -15.16 5.95
C ASP A 3 2.08 -14.71 6.75
N ASN A 4 0.91 -14.51 6.11
CA ASN A 4 -0.28 -14.01 6.80
C ASN A 4 -1.19 -15.12 7.36
N SER A 5 -0.93 -16.40 7.08
CA SER A 5 -1.77 -17.51 7.54
C SER A 5 -1.48 -17.91 8.99
N ALA A 6 -0.21 -17.84 9.43
CA ALA A 6 0.20 -18.26 10.77
C ALA A 6 -0.31 -17.35 11.90
N LEU A 7 -0.53 -16.06 11.61
CA LEU A 7 -0.97 -15.06 12.60
C LEU A 7 -2.47 -15.20 12.93
N TYR A 8 -3.28 -15.62 11.95
CA TYR A 8 -4.72 -15.81 12.15
C TYR A 8 -5.02 -17.11 12.91
N GLU A 9 -4.25 -18.16 12.66
CA GLU A 9 -4.32 -19.43 13.40
C GLU A 9 -3.94 -19.25 14.89
N SER A 10 -2.88 -18.48 15.18
CA SER A 10 -2.50 -18.16 16.57
C SER A 10 -3.56 -17.34 17.31
N THR A 11 -4.25 -16.44 16.61
CA THR A 11 -5.30 -15.61 17.23
C THR A 11 -6.54 -16.45 17.57
N SER A 12 -6.92 -17.39 16.69
CA SER A 12 -8.04 -18.31 16.94
C SER A 12 -7.72 -19.28 18.08
N ALA A 13 -6.52 -19.87 18.08
CA ALA A 13 -6.08 -20.78 19.15
C ALA A 13 -6.05 -20.08 20.52
N HIS A 14 -5.55 -18.84 20.59
CA HIS A 14 -5.52 -18.06 21.82
C HIS A 14 -6.92 -17.74 22.36
N ILE A 15 -7.87 -17.41 21.48
CA ILE A 15 -9.28 -17.18 21.89
C ILE A 15 -9.90 -18.48 22.45
N ILE A 16 -9.60 -19.64 21.86
CA ILE A 16 -10.10 -20.93 22.34
C ILE A 16 -9.55 -21.23 23.74
N GLU A 17 -8.24 -21.07 23.96
CA GLU A 17 -7.63 -21.27 25.28
C GLU A 17 -8.22 -20.35 26.35
N GLU A 18 -8.37 -19.05 26.05
CA GLU A 18 -8.99 -18.08 26.96
C GLU A 18 -10.44 -18.47 27.29
N THR A 19 -11.22 -18.96 26.30
CA THR A 19 -12.60 -19.41 26.56
C THR A 19 -12.66 -20.67 27.42
N GLU A 20 -11.72 -21.61 27.25
CA GLU A 20 -11.62 -22.80 28.10
C GLU A 20 -11.18 -22.45 29.53
N TYR A 21 -10.25 -21.51 29.69
CA TYR A 21 -9.84 -20.99 30.99
C TYR A 21 -11.01 -20.33 31.73
N VAL A 22 -11.79 -19.49 31.04
CA VAL A 22 -13.00 -18.86 31.59
C VAL A 22 -14.06 -19.91 31.97
N LYS A 23 -14.26 -20.97 31.19
CA LYS A 23 -15.14 -22.10 31.57
C LYS A 23 -14.66 -22.78 32.84
N LYS A 24 -13.35 -23.00 32.99
CA LYS A 24 -12.74 -23.63 34.17
C LYS A 24 -12.92 -22.77 35.43
N ILE A 25 -12.77 -21.44 35.32
CA ILE A 25 -13.08 -20.51 36.40
C ILE A 25 -14.57 -20.59 36.75
N ARG A 26 -15.47 -20.55 35.76
CA ARG A 26 -16.92 -20.60 35.98
C ARG A 26 -17.35 -21.88 36.70
N THR A 27 -16.84 -23.03 36.28
CA THR A 27 -17.14 -24.31 36.95
C THR A 27 -16.60 -24.35 38.38
N THR A 28 -15.45 -23.72 38.65
CA THR A 28 -14.89 -23.63 40.00
C THR A 28 -15.72 -22.71 40.89
N LEU A 29 -16.13 -21.54 40.38
CA LEU A 29 -17.03 -20.63 41.10
C LEU A 29 -18.40 -21.26 41.34
N GLU A 30 -18.93 -22.04 40.41
CA GLU A 30 -20.19 -22.77 40.58
C GLU A 30 -20.09 -23.88 41.63
N LYS A 31 -18.93 -24.57 41.71
CA LYS A 31 -18.65 -25.53 42.79
C LYS A 31 -18.57 -24.83 44.15
N ILE A 32 -17.91 -23.67 44.24
CA ILE A 32 -17.84 -22.87 45.48
C ILE A 32 -19.25 -22.41 45.88
N ARG A 33 -20.03 -21.88 44.94
CA ARG A 33 -21.43 -21.50 45.16
C ARG A 33 -22.24 -22.69 45.65
N THR A 34 -22.14 -23.83 44.97
CA THR A 34 -22.85 -25.05 45.36
C THR A 34 -22.42 -25.55 46.74
N GLN A 35 -21.15 -25.41 47.12
CA GLN A 35 -20.69 -25.75 48.47
C GLN A 35 -21.26 -24.79 49.53
N MET A 36 -21.21 -23.48 49.29
CA MET A 36 -21.74 -22.49 50.23
C MET A 36 -23.25 -22.60 50.42
N PHE A 37 -24.00 -22.95 49.38
CA PHE A 37 -25.47 -23.05 49.43
C PHE A 37 -26.00 -24.47 49.67
N LYS A 38 -25.17 -25.53 49.59
CA LYS A 38 -25.55 -26.88 50.05
C LYS A 38 -25.50 -27.05 51.56
N ASP A 39 -24.66 -26.27 52.26
CA ASP A 39 -24.59 -26.33 53.73
C ASP A 39 -25.75 -25.60 54.42
N GLU A 40 -26.43 -24.65 53.75
CA GLU A 40 -27.63 -24.00 54.31
C GLU A 40 -28.88 -24.91 54.33
N VAL A 41 -29.01 -25.86 53.40
CA VAL A 41 -30.17 -26.77 53.36
C VAL A 41 -29.94 -28.02 54.22
N ARG A 42 -28.68 -28.39 54.53
CA ARG A 42 -28.37 -29.61 55.31
C ARG A 42 -28.25 -29.38 56.82
N HIS A 43 -28.14 -28.14 57.29
CA HIS A 43 -28.05 -27.86 58.72
C HIS A 43 -29.40 -27.67 59.44
N ASN A 44 -30.52 -27.56 58.70
CA ASN A 44 -31.84 -27.37 59.30
C ASN A 44 -32.67 -28.67 59.46
N SER A 45 -32.15 -29.82 59.04
CA SER A 45 -32.84 -31.10 59.17
C SER A 45 -31.84 -32.25 59.05
N THR A 46 -31.19 -32.61 60.17
CA THR A 46 -30.79 -33.97 60.59
C THR A 46 -29.63 -33.88 61.59
N LYS A 47 -29.97 -33.76 62.89
CA LYS A 47 -29.39 -34.57 63.99
C LYS A 47 -30.19 -34.31 65.26
N HIS A 48 -31.31 -35.02 65.33
CA HIS A 48 -31.94 -35.34 66.61
C HIS A 48 -31.31 -36.66 67.10
N SER A 49 -31.03 -36.73 68.40
CA SER A 49 -31.23 -37.91 69.26
C SER A 49 -30.09 -38.94 69.41
N LEU A 50 -29.59 -38.97 70.66
CA LEU A 50 -29.12 -40.12 71.46
C LEU A 50 -27.79 -40.79 71.10
N ASP A 51 -26.76 -40.57 71.94
CA ASP A 51 -26.33 -41.60 72.91
C ASP A 51 -25.12 -41.10 73.73
N THR A 52 -25.27 -41.00 75.05
CA THR A 52 -24.14 -41.03 75.99
C THR A 52 -24.58 -41.65 77.32
N LYS A 53 -24.51 -42.98 77.37
CA LYS A 53 -24.40 -43.88 78.53
C LYS A 53 -23.44 -44.99 78.06
N CYS A 54 -22.45 -45.51 78.77
CA CYS A 54 -22.00 -45.39 80.15
C CYS A 54 -20.61 -46.07 80.28
N CYS A 55 -19.97 -45.90 81.45
CA CYS A 55 -19.07 -46.83 82.17
C CYS A 55 -17.55 -46.56 82.22
N GLY A 56 -17.02 -46.53 83.45
CA GLY A 56 -15.59 -46.70 83.75
C GLY A 56 -15.09 -46.25 85.13
N ASN A 57 -15.58 -46.84 86.23
CA ASN A 57 -15.15 -46.84 87.66
C ASN A 57 -13.84 -46.15 88.12
N LEU A 58 -13.90 -45.49 89.29
CA LEU A 58 -12.94 -45.68 90.40
C LEU A 58 -13.52 -45.21 91.76
N GLN A 59 -13.69 -46.22 92.63
CA GLN A 59 -13.73 -46.28 94.11
C GLN A 59 -13.95 -45.02 94.98
N GLN A 60 -14.93 -45.17 95.90
CA GLN A 60 -14.78 -45.08 97.37
C GLN A 60 -14.34 -43.70 97.92
N SER A 61 -15.11 -43.00 98.75
CA SER A 61 -15.43 -43.39 100.12
C SER A 61 -16.29 -42.29 100.76
N SER A 62 -17.39 -42.71 101.38
CA SER A 62 -17.92 -42.22 102.65
C SER A 62 -17.29 -41.02 103.39
N HIS A 63 -18.22 -40.16 103.85
CA HIS A 63 -18.27 -39.42 105.12
C HIS A 63 -17.43 -38.15 105.34
N SER A 64 -18.09 -37.25 106.07
CA SER A 64 -17.57 -36.19 106.94
C SER A 64 -17.60 -34.78 106.39
N GLU A 65 -18.36 -33.95 107.12
CA GLU A 65 -18.25 -32.50 107.19
C GLU A 65 -16.79 -32.03 107.19
N MET A 66 -16.45 -31.11 106.28
CA MET A 66 -15.63 -29.90 106.46
C MET A 66 -15.26 -29.28 105.10
N ASP A 67 -15.37 -27.96 105.01
CA ASP A 67 -14.98 -27.08 103.89
C ASP A 67 -13.50 -27.26 103.50
N PRO A 68 -13.09 -27.19 102.21
CA PRO A 68 -12.58 -25.90 101.66
C PRO A 68 -12.52 -25.77 100.12
N SER A 69 -12.56 -24.57 99.51
CA SER A 69 -11.77 -24.33 98.28
C SER A 69 -11.60 -22.86 97.83
N CYS A 70 -10.42 -22.31 98.05
CA CYS A 70 -9.87 -21.14 97.34
C CYS A 70 -9.22 -21.55 95.98
N CYS A 71 -9.06 -22.86 95.72
CA CYS A 71 -8.30 -23.39 94.58
C CYS A 71 -9.10 -23.45 93.26
N SER A 72 -10.43 -23.51 93.31
CA SER A 72 -11.30 -23.56 92.12
C SER A 72 -11.40 -22.20 91.41
N LEU A 73 -11.47 -21.11 92.19
CA LEU A 73 -11.54 -19.73 91.68
C LEU A 73 -10.24 -19.32 90.97
N ASP A 74 -9.08 -19.68 91.53
CA ASP A 74 -7.77 -19.35 90.97
C ASP A 74 -7.50 -20.07 89.63
N LEU A 75 -7.98 -21.31 89.48
CA LEU A 75 -7.90 -22.06 88.23
C LEU A 75 -8.77 -21.43 87.13
N LEU A 76 -9.98 -20.96 87.46
CA LEU A 76 -10.84 -20.22 86.54
C LEU A 76 -10.21 -18.89 86.12
N MET A 77 -9.61 -18.15 87.06
CA MET A 77 -8.98 -16.87 86.77
C MET A 77 -7.76 -17.01 85.85
N LYS A 78 -6.95 -18.07 86.02
CA LYS A 78 -5.86 -18.42 85.09
C LYS A 78 -6.38 -18.77 83.69
N LYS A 79 -7.50 -19.50 83.59
CA LYS A 79 -8.13 -19.86 82.31
C LYS A 79 -8.69 -18.63 81.58
N ILE A 80 -9.25 -17.66 82.31
CA ILE A 80 -9.73 -16.39 81.75
C ILE A 80 -8.54 -15.58 81.20
N LYS A 81 -7.48 -15.38 82.00
CA LYS A 81 -6.27 -14.68 81.56
C LYS A 81 -5.63 -15.31 80.33
N GLY A 82 -5.60 -16.65 80.25
CA GLY A 82 -5.11 -17.37 79.07
C GLY A 82 -5.97 -17.12 77.83
N LYS A 83 -7.30 -17.13 77.98
CA LYS A 83 -8.23 -16.80 76.88
C LYS A 83 -8.11 -15.34 76.43
N ASP A 84 -7.93 -14.39 77.36
CA ASP A 84 -7.74 -12.98 77.03
C ASP A 84 -6.45 -12.74 76.25
N LEU A 85 -5.37 -13.44 76.62
CA LEU A 85 -4.10 -13.39 75.89
C LEU A 85 -4.27 -13.95 74.46
N GLN A 86 -5.00 -15.06 74.32
CA GLN A 86 -5.30 -15.66 73.02
C GLN A 86 -6.17 -14.74 72.16
N LEU A 87 -7.16 -14.05 72.75
CA LEU A 87 -8.01 -13.08 72.05
C LEU A 87 -7.20 -11.86 71.58
N LEU A 88 -6.25 -11.39 72.40
CA LEU A 88 -5.36 -10.30 72.03
C LEU A 88 -4.46 -10.69 70.85
N GLU A 89 -3.95 -11.92 70.83
CA GLU A 89 -3.14 -12.45 69.73
C GLU A 89 -3.96 -12.62 68.43
N MET A 90 -5.17 -13.19 68.53
CA MET A 90 -6.10 -13.27 67.40
C MET A 90 -6.51 -11.89 66.86
N ASN A 91 -6.69 -10.89 67.71
CA ASN A 91 -6.97 -9.52 67.28
C ASN A 91 -5.79 -8.90 66.52
N LYS A 92 -4.55 -9.11 66.98
CA LYS A 92 -3.35 -8.67 66.24
C LYS A 92 -3.24 -9.36 64.89
N GLU A 93 -3.51 -10.65 64.83
CA GLU A 93 -3.52 -11.41 63.58
C GLU A 93 -4.59 -10.88 62.60
N ASN A 94 -5.80 -10.60 63.08
CA ASN A 94 -6.87 -10.02 62.26
C ASN A 94 -6.49 -8.66 61.67
N GLU A 95 -5.85 -7.77 62.44
CA GLU A 95 -5.36 -6.49 61.93
C GLU A 95 -4.30 -6.68 60.83
N VAL A 96 -3.37 -7.62 61.02
CA VAL A 96 -2.36 -7.97 60.00
C VAL A 96 -3.03 -8.53 58.74
N LEU A 97 -4.03 -9.40 58.88
CA LEU A 97 -4.78 -9.96 57.75
C LEU A 97 -5.55 -8.88 56.98
N LYS A 98 -6.14 -7.92 57.69
CA LYS A 98 -6.81 -6.77 57.08
C LYS A 98 -5.86 -5.93 56.22
N ILE A 99 -4.67 -5.60 56.75
CA ILE A 99 -3.64 -4.87 56.01
C ILE A 99 -3.19 -5.66 54.78
N LYS A 100 -2.95 -6.98 54.90
CA LYS A 100 -2.57 -7.84 53.77
C LYS A 100 -3.66 -7.89 52.69
N LEU A 101 -4.92 -7.97 53.10
CA LEU A 101 -6.05 -7.98 52.18
C LEU A 101 -6.16 -6.65 51.42
N GLU A 102 -6.04 -5.52 52.12
CA GLU A 102 -6.03 -4.19 51.51
C GLU A 102 -4.84 -4.01 50.57
N ALA A 103 -3.63 -4.41 50.97
CA ALA A 103 -2.44 -4.38 50.13
C ALA A 103 -2.58 -5.26 48.88
N SER A 104 -3.14 -6.47 49.00
CA SER A 104 -3.39 -7.36 47.86
C SER A 104 -4.43 -6.78 46.90
N ARG A 105 -5.48 -6.13 47.43
CA ARG A 105 -6.49 -5.45 46.61
C ARG A 105 -5.91 -4.25 45.87
N GLU A 106 -5.11 -3.43 46.55
CA GLU A 106 -4.47 -2.26 45.93
C GLU A 106 -3.42 -2.69 44.89
N ALA A 107 -2.62 -3.72 45.16
CA ALA A 107 -1.70 -4.29 44.19
C ALA A 107 -2.43 -4.80 42.93
N GLY A 108 -3.57 -5.48 43.11
CA GLY A 108 -4.42 -5.92 42.00
C GLY A 108 -5.00 -4.75 41.20
N ALA A 109 -5.51 -3.73 41.87
CA ALA A 109 -6.02 -2.52 41.21
C ALA A 109 -4.93 -1.76 40.47
N ALA A 110 -3.73 -1.65 41.05
CA ALA A 110 -2.57 -1.04 40.42
C ALA A 110 -2.12 -1.80 39.16
N ALA A 111 -2.08 -3.13 39.21
CA ALA A 111 -1.78 -3.97 38.05
C ALA A 111 -2.79 -3.76 36.92
N LEU A 112 -4.10 -3.71 37.23
CA LEU A 112 -5.13 -3.43 36.24
C LEU A 112 -4.98 -2.03 35.61
N ARG A 113 -4.66 -1.01 36.41
CA ARG A 113 -4.39 0.34 35.90
C ARG A 113 -3.16 0.38 34.98
N ASP A 114 -2.10 -0.36 35.33
CA ASP A 114 -0.89 -0.43 34.50
C ASP A 114 -1.18 -1.12 33.15
N VAL A 115 -1.88 -2.25 33.16
CA VAL A 115 -2.30 -2.96 31.94
C VAL A 115 -3.19 -2.08 31.07
N ALA A 116 -4.18 -1.41 31.65
CA ALA A 116 -5.07 -0.51 30.92
C ALA A 116 -4.31 0.66 30.27
N ARG A 117 -3.35 1.25 31.00
CA ARG A 117 -2.50 2.33 30.48
C ARG A 117 -1.65 1.86 29.31
N ARG A 118 -0.93 0.74 29.46
CA ARG A 118 -0.10 0.17 28.39
C ARG A 118 -0.91 -0.17 27.14
N LEU A 119 -2.11 -0.72 27.33
CA LEU A 119 -3.01 -1.04 26.21
C LEU A 119 -3.42 0.22 25.44
N PHE A 120 -3.76 1.29 26.17
CA PHE A 120 -4.12 2.57 25.57
C PHE A 120 -2.94 3.20 24.82
N GLU A 121 -1.77 3.26 25.45
CA GLU A 121 -0.54 3.79 24.84
C GLU A 121 -0.16 3.00 23.58
N ASN A 122 -0.26 1.66 23.62
CA ASN A 122 0.01 0.81 22.47
C ASN A 122 -0.97 1.08 21.32
N TYR A 123 -2.28 1.15 21.61
CA TYR A 123 -3.29 1.46 20.62
C TYR A 123 -3.07 2.84 19.99
N GLN A 124 -2.81 3.86 20.82
CA GLN A 124 -2.54 5.21 20.36
C GLN A 124 -1.30 5.26 19.46
N THR A 125 -0.19 4.68 19.91
CA THR A 125 1.07 4.63 19.14
C THR A 125 0.86 3.94 17.80
N LYS A 126 0.20 2.77 17.79
CA LYS A 126 -0.08 2.02 16.57
C LYS A 126 -1.01 2.77 15.61
N SER A 127 -2.01 3.47 16.13
CA SER A 127 -2.90 4.32 15.33
C SER A 127 -2.16 5.49 14.70
N GLU A 128 -1.31 6.18 15.48
CA GLU A 128 -0.50 7.29 14.99
C GLU A 128 0.54 6.86 13.95
N GLU A 129 1.19 5.71 14.14
CA GLU A 129 2.11 5.13 13.15
C GLU A 129 1.41 4.82 11.82
N VAL A 130 0.23 4.19 11.87
CA VAL A 130 -0.55 3.88 10.66
C VAL A 130 -0.98 5.17 9.96
N ARG A 131 -1.44 6.17 10.70
CA ARG A 131 -1.80 7.49 10.16
C ARG A 131 -0.60 8.17 9.51
N LYS A 132 0.57 8.17 10.17
CA LYS A 132 1.80 8.76 9.63
C LYS A 132 2.23 8.06 8.35
N LYS A 133 2.27 6.72 8.34
CA LYS A 133 2.59 5.93 7.13
C LYS A 133 1.62 6.23 5.99
N HIS A 134 0.34 6.43 6.28
CA HIS A 134 -0.65 6.80 5.28
C HIS A 134 -0.39 8.19 4.68
N GLU A 135 -0.13 9.20 5.51
CA GLU A 135 0.21 10.55 5.03
C GLU A 135 1.53 10.55 4.24
N ASP A 136 2.55 9.84 4.71
CA ASP A 136 3.83 9.69 3.99
C ASP A 136 3.62 9.04 2.61
N SER A 137 2.80 7.99 2.53
CA SER A 137 2.45 7.31 1.27
C SER A 137 1.67 8.23 0.32
N LYS A 138 0.73 9.03 0.86
CA LYS A 138 -0.02 10.03 0.10
C LYS A 138 0.88 11.14 -0.45
N HIS A 139 1.82 11.65 0.35
CA HIS A 139 2.81 12.61 -0.09
C HIS A 139 3.71 12.03 -1.19
N LEU A 140 4.21 10.80 -1.01
CA LEU A 140 5.02 10.11 -2.01
C LEU A 140 4.27 9.94 -3.34
N LEU A 141 2.99 9.55 -3.28
CA LEU A 141 2.14 9.41 -4.46
C LEU A 141 1.93 10.76 -5.16
N GLN A 142 1.72 11.85 -4.40
CA GLN A 142 1.57 13.19 -4.94
C GLN A 142 2.85 13.67 -5.65
N VAL A 143 4.02 13.46 -5.05
CA VAL A 143 5.31 13.80 -5.68
C VAL A 143 5.51 13.00 -6.96
N ASN A 144 5.26 11.68 -6.93
CA ASN A 144 5.38 10.83 -8.10
C ASN A 144 4.44 11.29 -9.23
N LYS A 145 3.19 11.64 -8.90
CA LYS A 145 2.22 12.18 -9.87
C LYS A 145 2.78 13.42 -10.58
N VAL A 146 3.25 14.41 -9.82
CA VAL A 146 3.80 15.65 -10.40
C VAL A 146 5.04 15.37 -11.26
N GLU A 147 5.94 14.48 -10.83
CA GLU A 147 7.11 14.09 -11.60
C GLU A 147 6.73 13.43 -12.94
N LYS A 148 5.71 12.56 -12.94
CA LYS A 148 5.20 11.91 -14.15
C LYS A 148 4.50 12.92 -15.08
N GLU A 149 3.72 13.85 -14.53
CA GLU A 149 3.10 14.95 -15.30
C GLU A 149 4.17 15.83 -15.96
N GLN A 150 5.24 16.18 -15.25
CA GLN A 150 6.33 16.97 -15.81
C GLN A 150 7.07 16.22 -16.93
N LYS A 151 7.35 14.92 -16.75
CA LYS A 151 7.94 14.08 -17.80
C LYS A 151 7.05 13.99 -19.03
N LEU A 152 5.74 13.85 -18.84
CA LEU A 152 4.77 13.86 -19.93
C LEU A 152 4.79 15.19 -20.69
N LYS A 153 4.82 16.31 -19.98
CA LYS A 153 4.92 17.64 -20.58
C LYS A 153 6.20 17.79 -21.43
N GLN A 154 7.35 17.31 -20.93
CA GLN A 154 8.59 17.33 -21.70
C GLN A 154 8.50 16.46 -22.96
N HIS A 155 7.85 15.29 -22.88
CA HIS A 155 7.65 14.44 -24.06
C HIS A 155 6.75 15.09 -25.11
N VAL A 156 5.68 15.78 -24.69
CA VAL A 156 4.81 16.53 -25.59
C VAL A 156 5.58 17.66 -26.28
N GLU A 157 6.39 18.41 -25.54
CA GLU A 157 7.25 19.46 -26.10
C GLU A 157 8.23 18.91 -27.14
N ASN A 158 8.90 17.79 -26.83
CA ASN A 158 9.81 17.14 -27.77
C ASN A 158 9.08 16.66 -29.04
N LEU A 159 7.85 16.13 -28.91
CA LEU A 159 7.03 15.71 -30.05
C LEU A 159 6.64 16.89 -30.93
N ASN A 160 6.27 18.03 -30.33
CA ASN A 160 5.97 19.24 -31.08
C ASN A 160 7.19 19.72 -31.88
N GLN A 161 8.38 19.72 -31.27
CA GLN A 161 9.62 20.07 -31.98
C GLN A 161 9.94 19.13 -33.14
N VAL A 162 9.66 17.83 -33.00
CA VAL A 162 9.81 16.86 -34.10
C VAL A 162 8.78 17.12 -35.21
N ALA A 163 7.54 17.46 -34.85
CA ALA A 163 6.50 17.80 -35.82
C ALA A 163 6.83 19.07 -36.61
N GLU A 164 7.29 20.13 -35.94
CA GLU A 164 7.73 21.38 -36.59
C GLU A 164 8.89 21.13 -37.57
N LYS A 165 9.90 20.36 -37.16
CA LYS A 165 11.01 19.98 -38.05
C LYS A 165 10.54 19.15 -39.24
N LEU A 166 9.57 18.27 -39.04
CA LEU A 166 9.00 17.46 -40.12
C LEU A 166 8.27 18.33 -41.14
N GLU A 167 7.50 19.32 -40.68
CA GLU A 167 6.82 20.29 -41.53
C GLU A 167 7.83 21.15 -42.31
N GLU A 168 8.87 21.67 -41.64
CA GLU A 168 9.95 22.43 -42.29
C GLU A 168 10.63 21.63 -43.40
N LYS A 169 10.97 20.36 -43.13
CA LYS A 169 11.58 19.46 -44.12
C LYS A 169 10.64 19.18 -45.28
N HIS A 170 9.34 19.04 -45.03
CA HIS A 170 8.34 18.86 -46.07
C HIS A 170 8.22 20.10 -46.98
N SER A 171 8.25 21.30 -46.41
CA SER A 171 8.31 22.55 -47.18
C SER A 171 9.58 22.62 -48.03
N GLN A 172 10.75 22.31 -47.45
CA GLN A 172 12.03 22.27 -48.19
C GLN A 172 12.00 21.30 -49.38
N ILE A 173 11.41 20.11 -49.21
CA ILE A 173 11.23 19.13 -50.30
C ILE A 173 10.38 19.73 -51.41
N THR A 174 9.25 20.35 -51.07
CA THR A 174 8.32 20.95 -52.04
C THR A 174 8.99 22.06 -52.86
N GLU A 175 9.80 22.90 -52.21
CA GLU A 175 10.57 23.97 -52.86
C GLU A 175 11.64 23.41 -53.81
N LEU A 176 12.41 22.41 -53.37
CA LEU A 176 13.44 21.76 -54.18
C LEU A 176 12.84 21.02 -55.38
N GLU A 177 11.71 20.34 -55.22
CA GLU A 177 10.98 19.69 -56.32
C GLU A 177 10.53 20.70 -57.37
N SER A 178 9.97 21.84 -56.94
CA SER A 178 9.59 22.93 -57.84
C SER A 178 10.79 23.53 -58.58
N LEU A 179 11.92 23.74 -57.88
CA LEU A 179 13.16 24.23 -58.48
C LEU A 179 13.67 23.28 -59.57
N VAL A 180 13.79 21.98 -59.25
CA VAL A 180 14.23 20.95 -60.19
C VAL A 180 13.30 20.88 -61.39
N GLN A 181 11.98 20.96 -61.18
CA GLN A 181 11.00 20.95 -62.26
C GLN A 181 11.17 22.14 -63.21
N ARG A 182 11.44 23.34 -62.69
CA ARG A 182 11.71 24.54 -63.51
C ARG A 182 13.00 24.37 -64.31
N MET A 183 14.06 23.87 -63.70
CA MET A 183 15.33 23.61 -64.38
C MET A 183 15.22 22.55 -65.48
N GLU A 184 14.47 21.47 -65.25
CA GLU A 184 14.20 20.46 -66.28
C GLU A 184 13.34 21.00 -67.43
N LYS A 185 12.45 21.97 -67.16
CA LYS A 185 11.73 22.69 -68.22
C LYS A 185 12.67 23.57 -69.04
N GLU A 186 13.54 24.34 -68.39
CA GLU A 186 14.54 25.17 -69.07
C GLU A 186 15.49 24.34 -69.93
N LYS A 187 16.00 23.22 -69.41
CA LYS A 187 16.83 22.27 -70.14
C LYS A 187 16.14 21.74 -71.40
N ARG A 188 14.84 21.41 -71.33
CA ARG A 188 14.05 21.00 -72.51
C ARG A 188 13.99 22.13 -73.55
N THR A 189 13.71 23.36 -73.12
CA THR A 189 13.68 24.52 -74.02
C THR A 189 15.03 24.79 -74.68
N LEU A 190 16.14 24.64 -73.95
CA LEU A 190 17.50 24.77 -74.51
C LEU A 190 17.80 23.66 -75.53
N LEU A 191 17.40 22.41 -75.26
CA LEU A 191 17.53 21.29 -76.19
C LEU A 191 16.73 21.52 -77.48
N GLU A 192 15.49 22.00 -77.37
CA GLU A 192 14.65 22.36 -78.52
C GLU A 192 15.28 23.49 -79.36
N LYS A 193 15.80 24.54 -78.70
CA LYS A 193 16.51 25.63 -79.38
C LYS A 193 17.75 25.13 -80.10
N LYS A 194 18.56 24.29 -79.44
CA LYS A 194 19.76 23.69 -80.02
C LYS A 194 19.42 22.88 -81.27
N LEU A 195 18.40 22.01 -81.19
CA LEU A 195 17.93 21.21 -82.33
C LEU A 195 17.45 22.08 -83.50
N SER A 196 16.76 23.19 -83.22
CA SER A 196 16.35 24.16 -84.26
C SER A 196 17.56 24.76 -84.99
N LEU A 197 18.62 25.12 -84.27
CA LEU A 197 19.85 25.66 -84.86
C LEU A 197 20.63 24.61 -85.65
N GLU A 198 20.71 23.37 -85.15
CA GLU A 198 21.32 22.24 -85.88
C GLU A 198 20.60 21.99 -87.21
N ASN A 199 19.26 22.03 -87.23
CA ASN A 199 18.47 21.93 -88.46
C ASN A 199 18.72 23.09 -89.44
N LYS A 200 18.79 24.33 -88.95
CA LYS A 200 19.15 25.50 -89.78
C LYS A 200 20.55 25.39 -90.35
N LEU A 201 21.51 24.90 -89.56
CA LEU A 201 22.89 24.67 -90.00
C LEU A 201 22.95 23.61 -91.10
N LEU A 202 22.17 22.52 -90.98
CA LEU A 202 22.05 21.49 -92.01
C LEU A 202 21.48 22.06 -93.32
N GLN A 203 20.43 22.89 -93.25
CA GLN A 203 19.84 23.56 -94.42
C GLN A 203 20.78 24.58 -95.08
N LEU A 204 21.62 25.29 -94.30
CA LEU A 204 22.58 26.23 -94.86
C LEU A 204 23.77 25.51 -95.51
N LYS A 205 24.22 24.38 -94.95
CA LYS A 205 25.30 23.57 -95.54
C LYS A 205 24.93 22.95 -96.89
N SER A 206 23.65 22.73 -97.18
CA SER A 206 23.21 22.28 -98.52
C SER A 206 23.18 23.42 -99.55
N SER A 207 23.36 24.69 -99.15
CA SER A 207 23.51 25.85 -100.02
C SER A 207 24.95 26.40 -99.94
N ALA A 208 25.75 26.29 -101.01
CA ALA A 208 27.21 26.43 -100.97
C ALA A 208 27.77 27.86 -100.70
N THR A 209 26.97 28.84 -100.30
CA THR A 209 27.30 30.28 -100.37
C THR A 209 27.48 31.02 -99.04
N HIS A 210 27.30 30.39 -97.86
CA HIS A 210 27.21 31.11 -96.57
C HIS A 210 28.13 30.59 -95.43
N GLY A 211 29.45 30.62 -95.63
CA GLY A 211 30.44 30.13 -94.65
C GLY A 211 30.43 30.81 -93.27
N LYS A 212 30.34 32.15 -93.21
CA LYS A 212 30.37 32.92 -91.95
C LYS A 212 29.13 32.64 -91.07
N ARG A 213 27.94 32.61 -91.68
CA ARG A 213 26.68 32.29 -91.00
C ARG A 213 26.65 30.86 -90.44
N CYS A 214 27.28 29.91 -91.13
CA CYS A 214 27.47 28.56 -90.62
C CYS A 214 28.39 28.51 -89.39
N GLN A 215 29.48 29.29 -89.39
CA GLN A 215 30.37 29.39 -88.22
C GLN A 215 29.66 30.02 -87.02
N ASP A 216 28.90 31.09 -87.23
CA ASP A 216 28.12 31.76 -86.16
C ASP A 216 27.10 30.79 -85.53
N LEU A 217 26.37 30.03 -86.36
CA LEU A 217 25.43 29.00 -85.89
C LEU A 217 26.14 27.87 -85.14
N GLN A 218 27.31 27.45 -85.60
CA GLN A 218 28.08 26.39 -84.95
C GLN A 218 28.60 26.86 -83.58
N MET A 219 29.00 28.12 -83.46
CA MET A 219 29.36 28.74 -82.18
C MET A 219 28.16 28.81 -81.23
N GLU A 220 26.97 29.22 -81.70
CA GLU A 220 25.75 29.26 -80.87
C GLU A 220 25.35 27.85 -80.39
N ILE A 221 25.49 26.83 -81.24
CA ILE A 221 25.25 25.43 -80.87
C ILE A 221 26.23 24.97 -79.79
N SER A 222 27.52 25.31 -79.89
CA SER A 222 28.52 24.99 -78.87
C SER A 222 28.22 25.65 -77.53
N ILE A 223 27.82 26.93 -77.54
CA ILE A 223 27.41 27.65 -76.31
C ILE A 223 26.19 26.99 -75.68
N LEU A 224 25.16 26.65 -76.46
CA LEU A 224 23.98 25.96 -75.95
C LEU A 224 24.31 24.57 -75.40
N GLN A 225 25.23 23.84 -76.04
CA GLN A 225 25.69 22.55 -75.53
C GLN A 225 26.34 22.70 -74.15
N GLU A 226 27.21 23.70 -73.96
CA GLU A 226 27.83 23.98 -72.66
C GLU A 226 26.80 24.38 -71.59
N GLN A 227 25.85 25.26 -71.94
CA GLN A 227 24.76 25.64 -71.05
C GLN A 227 23.91 24.44 -70.62
N ILE A 228 23.57 23.54 -71.55
CA ILE A 228 22.84 22.30 -71.25
C ILE A 228 23.65 21.40 -70.33
N SER A 229 24.95 21.22 -70.58
CA SER A 229 25.82 20.40 -69.73
C SER A 229 25.96 20.97 -68.32
N HIS A 230 26.14 22.30 -68.19
CA HIS A 230 26.16 22.95 -66.88
C HIS A 230 24.83 22.80 -66.15
N LEU A 231 23.70 23.06 -66.82
CA LEU A 231 22.38 22.92 -66.21
C LEU A 231 22.09 21.47 -65.78
N GLN A 232 22.51 20.47 -66.56
CA GLN A 232 22.44 19.06 -66.17
C GLN A 232 23.22 18.77 -64.89
N PHE A 233 24.43 19.32 -64.73
CA PHE A 233 25.22 19.16 -63.51
C PHE A 233 24.52 19.77 -62.30
N VAL A 234 23.98 20.99 -62.42
CA VAL A 234 23.25 21.63 -61.32
C VAL A 234 22.00 20.82 -60.98
N ILE A 235 21.22 20.37 -61.96
CA ILE A 235 20.05 19.51 -61.73
C ILE A 235 20.43 18.24 -60.96
N HIS A 236 21.54 17.59 -61.34
CA HIS A 236 22.03 16.40 -60.64
C HIS A 236 22.34 16.68 -59.17
N SER A 237 23.05 17.78 -58.88
CA SER A 237 23.36 18.19 -57.50
C SER A 237 22.10 18.50 -56.68
N GLN A 238 21.10 19.14 -57.29
CA GLN A 238 19.82 19.45 -56.64
C GLN A 238 19.01 18.19 -56.36
N HIS A 239 19.01 17.21 -57.27
CA HIS A 239 18.42 15.89 -57.02
C HIS A 239 19.12 15.14 -55.88
N GLN A 240 20.44 15.27 -55.75
CA GLN A 240 21.17 14.64 -54.65
C GLN A 240 20.82 15.29 -53.31
N ASN A 241 20.71 16.61 -53.26
CA ASN A 241 20.23 17.34 -52.09
C ASN A 241 18.79 16.92 -51.72
N LEU A 242 17.88 16.91 -52.69
CA LEU A 242 16.49 16.47 -52.49
C LEU A 242 16.41 15.06 -51.88
N ARG A 243 17.22 14.11 -52.36
CA ARG A 243 17.30 12.76 -51.76
C ARG A 243 17.73 12.80 -50.30
N SER A 244 18.76 13.57 -49.97
CA SER A 244 19.24 13.72 -48.58
C SER A 244 18.14 14.26 -47.65
N VAL A 245 17.39 15.28 -48.09
CA VAL A 245 16.29 15.85 -47.29
C VAL A 245 15.13 14.85 -47.14
N ILE A 246 14.82 14.07 -48.19
CA ILE A 246 13.83 12.99 -48.12
C ILE A 246 14.26 11.91 -47.12
N GLU A 247 15.53 11.49 -47.14
CA GLU A 247 16.07 10.51 -46.19
C GLU A 247 15.98 11.01 -44.73
N GLU A 248 16.32 12.28 -44.49
CA GLU A 248 16.13 12.90 -43.17
C GLU A 248 14.66 12.91 -42.72
N MET A 249 13.74 13.28 -43.61
CA MET A 249 12.30 13.26 -43.35
C MET A 249 11.78 11.85 -43.04
N GLU A 250 12.23 10.84 -43.79
CA GLU A 250 11.90 9.44 -43.51
C GLU A 250 12.44 8.96 -42.16
N GLY A 251 13.65 9.39 -41.79
CA GLY A 251 14.21 9.15 -40.46
C GLY A 251 13.34 9.72 -39.34
N LEU A 252 12.92 10.98 -39.45
CA LEU A 252 12.01 11.61 -38.49
C LEU A 252 10.66 10.90 -38.42
N LYS A 253 10.09 10.53 -39.58
CA LYS A 253 8.83 9.77 -39.66
C LYS A 253 8.93 8.40 -38.97
N ASN A 254 10.06 7.71 -39.10
CA ASN A 254 10.28 6.43 -38.43
C ASN A 254 10.42 6.61 -36.91
N ASN A 255 11.10 7.66 -36.45
CA ASN A 255 11.17 7.99 -35.03
C ASN A 255 9.78 8.28 -34.45
N LEU A 256 8.95 9.04 -35.18
CA LEU A 256 7.56 9.32 -34.77
C LEU A 256 6.76 8.01 -34.62
N LYS A 257 6.84 7.10 -35.59
CA LYS A 257 6.20 5.78 -35.51
C LYS A 257 6.67 4.95 -34.31
N GLU A 258 7.94 5.07 -33.92
CA GLU A 258 8.45 4.40 -32.72
C GLU A 258 7.87 5.00 -31.43
N GLN A 259 7.76 6.34 -31.37
CA GLN A 259 7.08 7.01 -30.27
C GLN A 259 5.61 6.60 -30.18
N ASP A 260 4.89 6.50 -31.30
CA ASP A 260 3.49 6.05 -31.32
C ASP A 260 3.33 4.65 -30.73
N LYS A 261 4.22 3.71 -31.09
CA LYS A 261 4.24 2.36 -30.47
C LYS A 261 4.47 2.41 -28.97
N ARG A 262 5.37 3.29 -28.52
CA ARG A 262 5.64 3.48 -27.08
C ARG A 262 4.42 4.07 -26.36
N ILE A 263 3.71 5.00 -26.99
CA ILE A 263 2.47 5.59 -26.45
C ILE A 263 1.41 4.50 -26.29
N GLU A 264 1.19 3.65 -27.31
CA GLU A 264 0.21 2.56 -27.22
C GLU A 264 0.58 1.54 -26.12
N ASN A 265 1.85 1.15 -25.99
CA ASN A 265 2.31 0.28 -24.90
C ASN A 265 2.06 0.90 -23.51
N LEU A 266 2.32 2.21 -23.36
CA LEU A 266 2.07 2.91 -22.10
C LEU A 266 0.58 3.03 -21.79
N LYS A 267 -0.25 3.26 -22.81
CA LYS A 267 -1.70 3.32 -22.69
C LYS A 267 -2.29 1.99 -22.25
N GLU A 268 -1.81 0.86 -22.80
CA GLU A 268 -2.19 -0.47 -22.32
C GLU A 268 -1.83 -0.67 -20.85
N LYS A 269 -0.60 -0.28 -20.44
CA LYS A 269 -0.17 -0.36 -19.05
C LYS A 269 -1.03 0.49 -18.11
N VAL A 270 -1.40 1.70 -18.54
CA VAL A 270 -2.32 2.58 -17.78
C VAL A 270 -3.68 1.91 -17.63
N ASN A 271 -4.24 1.35 -18.70
CA ASN A 271 -5.53 0.65 -18.65
C ASN A 271 -5.50 -0.54 -17.65
N ILE A 272 -4.42 -1.33 -17.65
CA ILE A 272 -4.25 -2.44 -16.69
C ILE A 272 -4.20 -1.90 -15.25
N LEU A 273 -3.41 -0.85 -15.00
CA LEU A 273 -3.30 -0.24 -13.68
C LEU A 273 -4.61 0.40 -13.21
N GLU A 274 -5.36 1.03 -14.11
CA GLU A 274 -6.68 1.59 -13.81
C GLU A 274 -7.69 0.50 -13.43
N ALA A 275 -7.68 -0.63 -14.14
CA ALA A 275 -8.52 -1.78 -13.81
C ALA A 275 -8.16 -2.36 -12.44
N GLN A 276 -6.87 -2.54 -12.14
CA GLN A 276 -6.40 -2.98 -10.83
C GLN A 276 -6.78 -2.00 -9.71
N ASN A 277 -6.69 -0.69 -9.96
CA ASN A 277 -7.07 0.32 -8.99
C ASN A 277 -8.58 0.31 -8.72
N LYS A 278 -9.41 0.16 -9.76
CA LYS A 278 -10.85 -0.02 -9.61
C LYS A 278 -11.18 -1.24 -8.75
N GLU A 279 -10.52 -2.37 -8.99
CA GLU A 279 -10.71 -3.61 -8.22
C GLU A 279 -10.26 -3.46 -6.75
N LEU A 280 -9.11 -2.82 -6.51
CA LEU A 280 -8.69 -2.55 -5.13
C LEU A 280 -9.68 -1.62 -4.42
N LYS A 281 -10.22 -0.62 -5.13
CA LYS A 281 -11.22 0.31 -4.58
C LYS A 281 -12.53 -0.39 -4.23
N THR A 282 -13.00 -1.33 -5.05
CA THR A 282 -14.18 -2.15 -4.74
C THR A 282 -13.93 -3.08 -3.55
N GLN A 283 -12.76 -3.72 -3.46
CA GLN A 283 -12.39 -4.57 -2.32
C GLN A 283 -12.32 -3.79 -1.01
N VAL A 284 -11.75 -2.57 -1.02
CA VAL A 284 -11.73 -1.70 0.15
C VAL A 284 -13.14 -1.27 0.55
N ALA A 285 -14.00 -0.93 -0.40
CA ALA A 285 -15.40 -0.59 -0.13
C ALA A 285 -16.15 -1.77 0.54
N LEU A 286 -16.03 -2.97 -0.01
CA LEU A 286 -16.63 -4.20 0.56
C LEU A 286 -16.12 -4.50 1.98
N SER A 287 -14.83 -4.29 2.22
CA SER A 287 -14.21 -4.48 3.54
C SER A 287 -14.65 -3.42 4.56
N SER A 288 -15.07 -2.24 4.08
CA SER A 288 -15.60 -1.16 4.91
C SER A 288 -17.11 -1.30 5.20
N GLU A 289 -17.86 -1.93 4.29
CA GLU A 289 -19.30 -2.17 4.41
C GLU A 289 -19.65 -3.39 5.26
N THR A 290 -18.74 -4.36 5.42
CA THR A 290 -18.95 -5.48 6.34
C THR A 290 -18.98 -4.97 7.78
N PRO A 291 -20.13 -4.99 8.48
CA PRO A 291 -20.19 -4.51 9.85
C PRO A 291 -19.34 -5.44 10.70
N ARG A 292 -18.32 -4.90 11.39
CA ARG A 292 -17.69 -5.62 12.51
C ARG A 292 -18.82 -6.09 13.41
N ALA A 293 -19.01 -7.41 13.47
CA ALA A 293 -20.12 -8.06 14.16
C ALA A 293 -20.31 -7.40 15.52
N LYS A 294 -21.47 -6.75 15.71
CA LYS A 294 -21.86 -6.13 16.96
C LYS A 294 -21.80 -7.22 18.02
N VAL A 295 -20.78 -7.17 18.88
CA VAL A 295 -20.67 -8.02 20.05
C VAL A 295 -21.94 -7.82 20.87
N SER A 296 -22.68 -8.91 21.05
CA SER A 296 -24.02 -8.98 21.60
C SER A 296 -24.16 -8.20 22.91
N LYS A 297 -25.20 -7.37 22.99
CA LYS A 297 -25.66 -6.69 24.19
C LYS A 297 -26.10 -7.74 25.21
N ALA A 298 -25.46 -7.77 26.37
CA ALA A 298 -25.76 -8.71 27.44
C ALA A 298 -27.21 -8.57 27.93
N VAL A 299 -27.82 -9.73 28.22
CA VAL A 299 -29.15 -9.90 28.82
C VAL A 299 -29.19 -9.26 30.20
N SER A 300 -30.10 -8.31 30.39
CA SER A 300 -30.47 -7.75 31.69
C SER A 300 -31.52 -8.67 32.32
N THR A 301 -31.11 -9.51 33.27
CA THR A 301 -32.05 -10.19 34.18
C THR A 301 -32.33 -9.29 35.38
N ARG A 302 -33.62 -8.98 35.56
CA ARG A 302 -34.21 -8.42 36.77
C ARG A 302 -34.72 -9.56 37.66
#